data_AF-A0A0Q6WL72-F1
#
_entry.id   AF-A0A0Q6WL72-F1
#
_cell.length_a   1.000
_cell.length_b   1.000
_cell.length_c   1.000
_cell.angle_alpha   90.00
_cell.angle_beta   90.00
_cell.angle_gamma   90.00
#
_symmetry.space_group_name_H-M   'P 1'
#
loop_
_entity.id
_entity.type
_entity.pdbx_description
1 polymer ?
#
loop_
_entity_poly.entity_id
_entity_poly.type
_entity_poly.pdbx_seq_one_letter_code
_entity_poly.pdbx_strand_id
1 'polypeptide(L)'
;MAAPSSEPRSAPRLPPLWLWLRLPVLILLAACAAMASAAQAEPPLSEAPRRVVFLAQDFRNGGITAVYRGFEQACQELGWTLSIVNGKGDKATIRRQFDEALRAGPDGIVLGGFDEADIADRLALSSRPLPVLVGWHAAPRHGSTPHLFANVSTDPAVVADMAAALVAQPGGARAGVVIFNDSRFDIANVKTLRMREALSRCASCELLAVEDLPISNASKDMPAALERLHRQFGTRWTHVLAINDVYMDSMHFPLLALGRRDVVGIAAGDGSRTALSRIRSGRSQQLATIAEPTGQQGWQLADELKRAFARQPPSGRVARPIAITTELLRQLGQLEVDDLLPYRAEYRQQWSISPPSAAKAP
;
A
#
# COMPACT_ATOMS: atom_id res chain seq x y z
N MET A 1 -50.28 -60.60 -20.34
CA MET A 1 -49.74 -59.68 -21.36
C MET A 1 -49.51 -58.34 -20.68
N ALA A 2 -48.26 -58.04 -20.34
CA ALA A 2 -47.87 -56.86 -19.57
C ALA A 2 -47.50 -55.71 -20.51
N ALA A 3 -47.96 -54.50 -20.18
CA ALA A 3 -47.57 -53.24 -20.82
C ALA A 3 -46.18 -52.78 -20.33
N PRO A 4 -45.41 -52.03 -21.13
CA PRO A 4 -44.05 -51.64 -20.77
C PRO A 4 -44.03 -50.43 -19.83
N SER A 5 -43.26 -50.55 -18.74
CA SER A 5 -42.93 -49.48 -17.81
C SER A 5 -41.87 -48.53 -18.40
N SER A 6 -42.17 -47.24 -18.44
CA SER A 6 -41.26 -46.18 -18.83
C SER A 6 -40.29 -45.80 -17.70
N GLU A 7 -38.99 -45.75 -18.01
CA GLU A 7 -37.95 -45.23 -17.12
C GLU A 7 -38.07 -43.70 -16.92
N PRO A 8 -37.82 -43.16 -15.71
CA PRO A 8 -37.80 -41.72 -15.49
C PRO A 8 -36.48 -41.09 -15.97
N ARG A 9 -36.59 -40.08 -16.84
CA ARG A 9 -35.48 -39.20 -17.25
C ARG A 9 -34.91 -38.46 -16.03
N SER A 10 -33.60 -38.56 -15.85
CA SER A 10 -32.83 -37.84 -14.85
C SER A 10 -32.90 -36.33 -15.07
N ALA A 11 -33.29 -35.58 -14.04
CA ALA A 11 -33.28 -34.12 -14.05
C ALA A 11 -31.83 -33.59 -14.09
N PRO A 12 -31.56 -32.45 -14.76
CA PRO A 12 -30.24 -31.85 -14.80
C PRO A 12 -29.80 -31.43 -13.39
N ARG A 13 -28.63 -31.90 -12.95
CA ARG A 13 -28.04 -31.52 -11.66
C ARG A 13 -27.70 -30.03 -11.69
N LEU A 14 -28.42 -29.24 -10.90
CA LEU A 14 -28.07 -27.85 -10.62
C LEU A 14 -26.66 -27.81 -10.01
N PRO A 15 -25.81 -26.83 -10.39
CA PRO A 15 -24.50 -26.67 -9.78
C PRO A 15 -24.66 -26.39 -8.27
N PRO A 16 -23.74 -26.89 -7.45
CA PRO A 16 -23.87 -26.80 -6.01
C PRO A 16 -23.84 -25.34 -5.51
N LEU A 17 -24.69 -25.04 -4.53
CA LEU A 17 -24.96 -23.70 -3.96
C LEU A 17 -23.73 -22.90 -3.51
N TRP A 18 -22.56 -23.53 -3.32
CA TRP A 18 -21.32 -22.84 -2.95
C TRP A 18 -20.71 -22.00 -4.09
N LEU A 19 -21.06 -22.23 -5.36
CA LEU A 19 -20.65 -21.33 -6.46
C LEU A 19 -21.31 -19.95 -6.37
N TRP A 20 -22.55 -19.88 -5.87
CA TRP A 20 -23.32 -18.64 -5.78
C TRP A 20 -22.90 -17.76 -4.58
N LEU A 21 -22.28 -18.37 -3.56
CA LEU A 21 -21.72 -17.68 -2.39
C LEU A 21 -20.38 -16.98 -2.67
N ARG A 22 -19.74 -17.22 -3.82
CA ARG A 22 -18.48 -16.54 -4.22
C ARG A 22 -18.69 -15.25 -5.01
N LEU A 23 -19.85 -15.08 -5.65
CA LEU A 23 -20.18 -13.88 -6.41
C LEU A 23 -20.21 -12.56 -5.60
N PRO A 24 -20.73 -12.50 -4.36
CA PRO A 24 -20.88 -11.21 -3.68
C PRO A 24 -19.55 -10.58 -3.26
N VAL A 25 -18.52 -11.38 -2.96
CA VAL A 25 -17.18 -10.89 -2.55
C VAL A 25 -16.40 -10.32 -3.76
N LEU A 26 -16.49 -10.99 -4.91
CA LEU A 26 -15.88 -10.53 -6.17
C LEU A 26 -16.53 -9.23 -6.68
N ILE A 27 -17.85 -9.10 -6.53
CA ILE A 27 -18.58 -7.88 -6.90
C ILE A 27 -18.25 -6.71 -5.94
N LEU A 28 -18.02 -6.96 -4.65
CA LEU A 28 -17.68 -5.91 -3.68
C LEU A 28 -16.25 -5.35 -3.87
N LEU A 29 -15.27 -6.20 -4.21
CA LEU A 29 -13.90 -5.77 -4.49
C LEU A 29 -13.81 -5.01 -5.83
N ALA A 30 -14.55 -5.44 -6.85
CA ALA A 30 -14.63 -4.73 -8.13
C ALA A 30 -15.32 -3.35 -7.99
N ALA A 31 -16.37 -3.26 -7.15
CA ALA A 31 -17.09 -2.00 -6.92
C ALA A 31 -16.30 -1.00 -6.06
N CYS A 32 -15.36 -1.44 -5.20
CA CYS A 32 -14.52 -0.54 -4.41
C CYS A 32 -13.34 0.06 -5.18
N ALA A 33 -13.00 -0.49 -6.35
CA ALA A 33 -11.91 0.02 -7.21
C ALA A 33 -12.38 1.03 -8.27
N ALA A 34 -13.68 1.10 -8.54
CA ALA A 34 -14.22 1.96 -9.59
C ALA A 34 -14.68 3.32 -9.05
N MET A 35 -13.73 4.25 -8.92
CA MET A 35 -14.03 5.64 -9.27
C MET A 35 -13.01 6.11 -10.30
N ALA A 36 -13.37 5.90 -11.56
CA ALA A 36 -12.82 6.67 -12.65
C ALA A 36 -13.14 8.15 -12.38
N SER A 37 -12.15 8.90 -11.89
CA SER A 37 -12.05 10.30 -12.27
C SER A 37 -12.16 10.33 -13.79
N ALA A 38 -13.06 11.16 -14.35
CA ALA A 38 -13.23 11.28 -15.79
C ALA A 38 -11.85 11.33 -16.44
N ALA A 39 -11.52 10.29 -17.22
CA ALA A 39 -10.18 10.10 -17.74
C ALA A 39 -9.77 11.35 -18.51
N GLN A 40 -8.90 12.16 -17.92
CA GLN A 40 -8.26 13.25 -18.64
C GLN A 40 -7.44 12.59 -19.75
N ALA A 41 -7.73 12.96 -21.01
CA ALA A 41 -7.09 12.38 -22.18
C ALA A 41 -5.56 12.42 -22.01
N GLU A 42 -4.96 11.24 -22.13
CA GLU A 42 -3.54 11.02 -21.89
C GLU A 42 -2.67 11.38 -23.07
N PRO A 43 -1.36 11.59 -22.86
CA PRO A 43 -0.46 11.74 -23.97
C PRO A 43 -0.39 10.40 -24.71
N PRO A 44 -0.26 10.39 -26.04
CA PRO A 44 0.08 9.17 -26.75
C PRO A 44 1.33 8.55 -26.13
N LEU A 45 1.47 7.22 -26.20
CA LEU A 45 2.72 6.54 -25.90
C LEU A 45 3.87 7.32 -26.55
N SER A 46 4.73 7.91 -25.72
CA SER A 46 5.91 8.61 -26.21
C SER A 46 6.86 7.55 -26.74
N GLU A 47 7.16 7.59 -28.04
CA GLU A 47 8.10 6.65 -28.66
C GLU A 47 9.56 6.85 -28.18
N ALA A 48 9.83 7.91 -27.41
CA ALA A 48 11.16 8.18 -26.90
C ALA A 48 11.43 7.34 -25.62
N PRO A 49 12.42 6.44 -25.64
CA PRO A 49 12.80 5.67 -24.46
C PRO A 49 13.25 6.62 -23.35
N ARG A 50 12.75 6.42 -22.13
CA ARG A 50 13.11 7.19 -20.93
C ARG A 50 14.00 6.38 -20.01
N ARG A 51 14.91 7.06 -19.31
CA ARG A 51 15.72 6.50 -18.22
C ARG A 51 15.15 6.98 -16.91
N VAL A 52 14.68 6.07 -16.08
CA VAL A 52 14.07 6.38 -14.79
C VAL A 52 14.78 5.65 -13.66
N VAL A 53 14.81 6.26 -12.48
CA VAL A 53 15.39 5.67 -11.27
C VAL A 53 14.29 5.44 -10.25
N PHE A 54 14.22 4.25 -9.65
CA PHE A 54 13.47 4.03 -8.42
C PHE A 54 14.45 4.02 -7.25
N LEU A 55 14.43 5.09 -6.44
CA LEU A 55 15.22 5.18 -5.22
C LEU A 55 14.34 4.76 -4.04
N ALA A 56 14.57 3.56 -3.53
CA ALA A 56 13.84 3.02 -2.39
C ALA A 56 14.40 3.54 -1.06
N GLN A 57 13.53 3.77 -0.08
CA GLN A 57 13.93 3.97 1.30
C GLN A 57 14.62 2.72 1.84
N ASP A 58 13.98 1.55 1.76
CA ASP A 58 14.54 0.27 2.16
C ASP A 58 13.78 -0.90 1.53
N PHE A 59 14.45 -1.74 0.73
CA PHE A 59 13.82 -2.94 0.16
C PHE A 59 13.52 -4.05 1.18
N ARG A 60 13.96 -3.93 2.43
CA ARG A 60 13.47 -4.80 3.51
C ARG A 60 11.99 -4.57 3.81
N ASN A 61 11.45 -3.40 3.45
CA ASN A 61 10.01 -3.16 3.50
C ASN A 61 9.31 -3.81 2.30
N GLY A 62 8.43 -4.78 2.59
CA GLY A 62 7.67 -5.51 1.59
C GLY A 62 6.70 -4.65 0.77
N GLY A 63 6.20 -3.54 1.32
CA GLY A 63 5.34 -2.59 0.61
C GLY A 63 6.08 -1.83 -0.48
N ILE A 64 7.26 -1.27 -0.16
CA ILE A 64 8.15 -0.61 -1.13
C ILE A 64 8.51 -1.59 -2.25
N THR A 65 8.84 -2.83 -1.91
CA THR A 65 9.11 -3.88 -2.89
C THR A 65 7.91 -4.15 -3.79
N ALA A 66 6.69 -4.20 -3.25
CA ALA A 66 5.48 -4.44 -4.03
C ALA A 66 5.20 -3.30 -5.03
N VAL A 67 5.33 -2.04 -4.61
CA VAL A 67 5.16 -0.86 -5.47
C VAL A 67 6.21 -0.82 -6.58
N TYR A 68 7.48 -1.05 -6.23
CA TYR A 68 8.56 -1.13 -7.22
C TYR A 68 8.26 -2.19 -8.29
N ARG A 69 7.73 -3.37 -7.92
CA ARG A 69 7.39 -4.41 -8.91
C ARG A 69 6.27 -3.96 -9.85
N GLY A 70 5.26 -3.24 -9.35
CA GLY A 70 4.25 -2.62 -10.20
C GLY A 70 4.86 -1.60 -11.16
N PHE A 71 5.76 -0.73 -10.65
CA PHE A 71 6.45 0.27 -11.46
C PHE A 71 7.39 -0.34 -12.50
N GLU A 72 8.08 -1.43 -12.17
CA GLU A 72 8.93 -2.18 -13.09
C GLU A 72 8.12 -2.77 -14.24
N GLN A 73 6.96 -3.38 -13.95
CA GLN A 73 6.05 -3.88 -15.00
C GLN A 73 5.59 -2.75 -15.92
N ALA A 74 5.22 -1.61 -15.34
CA ALA A 74 4.83 -0.43 -16.12
C ALA A 74 5.97 0.11 -17.00
N CYS A 75 7.19 0.18 -16.47
CA CYS A 75 8.36 0.60 -17.24
C CYS A 75 8.64 -0.34 -18.43
N GLN A 76 8.46 -1.65 -18.25
CA GLN A 76 8.60 -2.63 -19.33
C GLN A 76 7.59 -2.39 -20.45
N GLU A 77 6.33 -2.14 -20.12
CA GLU A 77 5.26 -1.85 -21.09
C GLU A 77 5.50 -0.53 -21.84
N LEU A 78 6.11 0.45 -21.17
CA LEU A 78 6.46 1.76 -21.74
C LEU A 78 7.81 1.76 -22.48
N GLY A 79 8.56 0.65 -22.47
CA GLY A 79 9.89 0.58 -23.09
C GLY A 79 10.95 1.46 -22.39
N TRP A 80 10.77 1.73 -21.10
CA TRP A 80 11.69 2.56 -20.31
C TRP A 80 12.82 1.73 -19.70
N THR A 81 13.99 2.36 -19.55
CA THR A 81 15.12 1.78 -18.81
C THR A 81 15.03 2.17 -17.35
N LEU A 82 14.81 1.18 -16.48
CA LEU A 82 14.71 1.35 -15.04
C LEU A 82 16.04 1.05 -14.34
N SER A 83 16.54 1.98 -13.53
CA SER A 83 17.61 1.76 -12.55
C SER A 83 17.03 1.70 -11.14
N ILE A 84 17.53 0.79 -10.31
CA ILE A 84 17.00 0.54 -8.97
C ILE A 84 18.08 0.82 -7.95
N VAL A 85 17.72 1.58 -6.92
CA VAL A 85 18.65 2.00 -5.89
C VAL A 85 18.04 1.79 -4.52
N ASN A 86 18.84 1.26 -3.58
CA ASN A 86 18.40 0.96 -2.22
C ASN A 86 19.04 1.93 -1.21
N GLY A 87 18.22 2.72 -0.53
CA GLY A 87 18.60 3.60 0.56
C GLY A 87 18.95 2.89 1.87
N LYS A 88 18.60 1.59 2.01
CA LYS A 88 18.91 0.73 3.15
C LYS A 88 18.38 1.25 4.49
N GLY A 89 17.35 2.08 4.45
CA GLY A 89 16.72 2.70 5.63
C GLY A 89 17.58 3.76 6.31
N ASP A 90 18.61 4.27 5.63
CA ASP A 90 19.57 5.25 6.13
C ASP A 90 19.55 6.54 5.30
N LYS A 91 19.32 7.67 5.98
CA LYS A 91 19.18 9.00 5.35
C LYS A 91 20.45 9.44 4.64
N ALA A 92 21.62 9.16 5.21
CA ALA A 92 22.89 9.53 4.57
C ALA A 92 23.10 8.75 3.26
N THR A 93 22.76 7.47 3.26
CA THR A 93 22.80 6.62 2.07
C THR A 93 21.81 7.06 1.01
N ILE A 94 20.55 7.34 1.37
CA ILE A 94 19.54 7.90 0.45
C ILE A 94 20.07 9.16 -0.24
N ARG A 95 20.65 10.09 0.53
CA ARG A 95 21.19 11.35 0.00
C ARG A 95 22.34 11.14 -0.98
N ARG A 96 23.33 10.30 -0.64
CA ARG A 96 24.42 9.97 -1.58
C ARG A 96 23.91 9.33 -2.86
N GLN A 97 22.97 8.40 -2.73
CA GLN A 97 22.36 7.70 -3.86
C GLN A 97 21.54 8.64 -4.75
N PHE A 98 20.86 9.62 -4.15
CA PHE A 98 20.20 10.69 -4.88
C PHE A 98 21.20 11.56 -5.65
N ASP A 99 22.31 11.97 -5.01
CA ASP A 99 23.38 12.74 -5.65
C ASP A 99 24.04 11.95 -6.81
N GLU A 100 24.18 10.64 -6.68
CA GLU A 100 24.63 9.72 -7.75
C GLU A 100 23.62 9.67 -8.91
N ALA A 101 22.32 9.54 -8.61
CA ALA A 101 21.27 9.54 -9.62
C ALA A 101 21.22 10.87 -10.39
N LEU A 102 21.30 12.02 -9.71
CA LEU A 102 21.37 13.34 -10.37
C LEU A 102 22.55 13.46 -11.33
N ARG A 103 23.72 12.92 -10.95
CA ARG A 103 24.91 12.92 -11.82
C ARG A 103 24.74 12.05 -13.07
N ALA A 104 24.01 10.94 -12.98
CA ALA A 104 23.69 10.07 -14.11
C ALA A 104 22.68 10.69 -15.11
N GLY A 105 21.97 11.74 -14.69
CA GLY A 105 21.04 12.51 -15.53
C GLY A 105 19.86 11.70 -16.06
N PRO A 106 19.09 10.97 -15.22
CA PRO A 106 17.86 10.31 -15.65
C PRO A 106 16.81 11.35 -16.10
N ASP A 107 15.81 10.90 -16.83
CA ASP A 107 14.65 11.71 -17.16
C ASP A 107 13.75 11.92 -15.92
N GLY A 108 13.62 10.88 -15.08
CA GLY A 108 12.79 10.90 -13.88
C GLY A 108 13.35 10.08 -12.72
N ILE A 109 13.00 10.47 -11.49
CA ILE A 109 13.32 9.74 -10.26
C ILE A 109 12.04 9.55 -9.46
N VAL A 110 11.80 8.31 -9.04
CA VAL A 110 10.79 7.96 -8.04
C VAL A 110 11.42 7.93 -6.65
N LEU A 111 10.87 8.71 -5.71
CA LEU A 111 11.18 8.59 -4.29
C LEU A 111 10.25 7.53 -3.67
N GLY A 112 10.80 6.35 -3.39
CA GLY A 112 10.05 5.20 -2.88
C GLY A 112 10.08 5.09 -1.37
N GLY A 113 9.14 5.75 -0.67
CA GLY A 113 8.88 5.55 0.76
C GLY A 113 9.73 6.37 1.72
N PHE A 114 10.29 7.50 1.30
CA PHE A 114 10.96 8.47 2.18
C PHE A 114 10.57 9.91 1.84
N ASP A 115 10.60 10.78 2.84
CA ASP A 115 10.10 12.14 2.71
C ASP A 115 10.98 13.00 1.80
N GLU A 116 10.36 13.79 0.92
CA GLU A 116 11.04 14.71 0.01
C GLU A 116 11.93 15.73 0.74
N ALA A 117 11.60 16.05 1.99
CA ALA A 117 12.39 16.90 2.86
C ALA A 117 13.80 16.34 3.12
N ASP A 118 14.01 15.02 2.99
CA ASP A 118 15.31 14.38 3.12
C ASP A 118 16.29 14.75 1.99
N ILE A 119 15.79 15.29 0.87
CA ILE A 119 16.59 15.67 -0.30
C ILE A 119 16.37 17.13 -0.74
N ALA A 120 15.53 17.91 -0.06
CA ALA A 120 15.16 19.26 -0.49
C ALA A 120 16.35 20.22 -0.67
N ASP A 121 17.35 20.17 0.22
CA ASP A 121 18.58 20.97 0.10
C ASP A 121 19.42 20.57 -1.12
N ARG A 122 19.36 19.31 -1.55
CA ARG A 122 20.06 18.83 -2.75
C ARG A 122 19.43 19.37 -4.03
N LEU A 123 18.11 19.54 -4.03
CA LEU A 123 17.39 20.16 -5.15
C LEU A 123 17.79 21.62 -5.33
N ALA A 124 17.86 22.36 -4.22
CA ALA A 124 18.24 23.78 -4.22
C ALA A 124 19.69 24.02 -4.68
N LEU A 125 20.58 23.05 -4.43
CA LEU A 125 22.00 23.13 -4.81
C LEU A 125 22.29 22.61 -6.22
N SER A 126 21.31 22.05 -6.94
CA SER A 126 21.55 21.49 -8.27
C SER A 126 21.81 22.58 -9.30
N SER A 127 22.98 22.56 -9.92
CA SER A 127 23.34 23.42 -11.06
C SER A 127 22.88 22.85 -12.41
N ARG A 128 22.22 21.69 -12.41
CA ARG A 128 21.72 20.99 -13.60
C ARG A 128 20.19 21.01 -13.62
N PRO A 129 19.57 20.93 -14.81
CA PRO A 129 18.13 20.66 -14.90
C PRO A 129 17.77 19.44 -14.06
N LEU A 130 16.76 19.59 -13.20
CA LEU A 130 16.29 18.51 -12.35
C LEU A 130 15.50 17.49 -13.19
N PRO A 131 15.64 16.18 -12.91
CA PRO A 131 14.72 15.18 -13.44
C PRO A 131 13.31 15.43 -12.90
N VAL A 132 12.30 14.86 -13.55
CA VAL A 132 10.95 14.82 -12.97
C VAL A 132 10.99 13.98 -11.69
N LEU A 133 10.44 14.51 -10.60
CA LEU A 133 10.32 13.78 -9.34
C LEU A 133 8.87 13.37 -9.08
N VAL A 134 8.66 12.09 -8.80
CA VAL A 134 7.38 11.53 -8.34
C VAL A 134 7.65 10.75 -7.06
N GLY A 135 6.75 10.83 -6.09
CA GLY A 135 6.87 10.13 -4.81
C GLY A 135 5.87 8.99 -4.69
N TRP A 136 6.24 7.95 -3.95
CA TRP A 136 5.30 7.08 -3.26
C TRP A 136 5.58 7.21 -1.77
N HIS A 137 4.58 7.66 -1.00
CA HIS A 137 4.75 7.93 0.44
C HIS A 137 5.94 8.85 0.73
N ALA A 138 6.14 9.87 -0.11
CA ALA A 138 7.25 10.81 0.00
C ALA A 138 6.83 12.17 0.58
N ALA A 139 5.57 12.29 1.00
CA ALA A 139 5.00 13.46 1.63
C ALA A 139 3.77 13.06 2.48
N PRO A 140 3.32 13.89 3.45
CA PRO A 140 2.20 13.56 4.33
C PRO A 140 0.84 13.42 3.63
N ARG A 141 0.69 13.93 2.41
CA ARG A 141 -0.56 13.91 1.64
C ARG A 141 -0.29 13.50 0.20
N HIS A 142 -1.27 12.85 -0.43
CA HIS A 142 -1.22 12.57 -1.86
C HIS A 142 -1.29 13.86 -2.70
N GLY A 143 -0.87 13.79 -3.96
CA GLY A 143 -0.89 14.92 -4.90
C GLY A 143 0.45 15.66 -4.97
N SER A 144 0.48 16.78 -5.69
CA SER A 144 1.72 17.54 -5.92
C SER A 144 2.20 18.25 -4.67
N THR A 145 3.51 18.47 -4.61
CA THR A 145 4.21 19.23 -3.57
C THR A 145 5.11 20.28 -4.26
N PRO A 146 5.83 21.12 -3.50
CA PRO A 146 6.82 22.02 -4.11
C PRO A 146 7.95 21.31 -4.87
N HIS A 147 8.23 20.03 -4.57
CA HIS A 147 9.33 19.28 -5.17
C HIS A 147 8.88 18.11 -6.05
N LEU A 148 7.69 17.56 -5.81
CA LEU A 148 7.16 16.40 -6.52
C LEU A 148 6.06 16.81 -7.48
N PHE A 149 6.15 16.30 -8.71
CA PHE A 149 5.07 16.37 -9.67
C PHE A 149 3.80 15.72 -9.12
N ALA A 150 3.95 14.55 -8.50
CA ALA A 150 2.89 13.87 -7.77
C ALA A 150 3.47 13.02 -6.63
N ASN A 151 2.80 13.00 -5.48
CA ASN A 151 2.98 12.00 -4.44
C ASN A 151 1.81 11.00 -4.51
N VAL A 152 2.11 9.77 -4.89
CA VAL A 152 1.16 8.66 -4.99
C VAL A 152 1.02 8.01 -3.62
N SER A 153 -0.22 7.94 -3.12
CA SER A 153 -0.59 7.24 -1.89
C SER A 153 -2.11 7.04 -1.87
N THR A 154 -2.60 6.22 -0.95
CA THR A 154 -3.99 6.32 -0.47
C THR A 154 -4.14 7.53 0.48
N ASP A 155 -5.34 7.80 0.99
CA ASP A 155 -5.50 8.79 2.07
C ASP A 155 -5.06 8.16 3.41
N PRO A 156 -3.97 8.66 4.03
CA PRO A 156 -3.45 8.09 5.28
C PRO A 156 -4.42 8.21 6.46
N ALA A 157 -5.31 9.22 6.48
CA ALA A 157 -6.33 9.35 7.51
C ALA A 157 -7.41 8.26 7.36
N VAL A 158 -7.82 7.96 6.13
CA VAL A 158 -8.76 6.86 5.84
C VAL A 158 -8.15 5.52 6.24
N VAL A 159 -6.87 5.29 5.91
CA VAL A 159 -6.14 4.07 6.33
C VAL A 159 -6.15 3.93 7.85
N ALA A 160 -5.82 5.00 8.57
CA ALA A 160 -5.79 5.01 10.03
C ALA A 160 -7.18 4.79 10.66
N ASP A 161 -8.22 5.42 10.11
CA ASP A 161 -9.59 5.24 10.58
C ASP A 161 -10.07 3.80 10.39
N MET A 162 -9.78 3.19 9.23
CA MET A 162 -10.12 1.80 8.96
C MET A 162 -9.38 0.84 9.92
N ALA A 163 -8.10 1.11 10.21
CA ALA A 163 -7.33 0.29 11.14
C ALA A 163 -7.89 0.40 12.57
N ALA A 164 -8.19 1.62 13.04
CA ALA A 164 -8.77 1.85 14.36
C ALA A 164 -10.19 1.28 14.48
N ALA A 165 -10.99 1.30 13.41
CA ALA A 165 -12.32 0.72 13.39
C ALA A 165 -12.31 -0.81 13.62
N LEU A 166 -11.26 -1.51 13.19
CA LEU A 166 -11.09 -2.94 13.47
C LEU A 166 -10.85 -3.24 14.95
N VAL A 167 -10.41 -2.26 15.74
CA VAL A 167 -10.30 -2.36 17.20
C VAL A 167 -11.60 -1.90 17.89
N ALA A 168 -12.17 -0.79 17.43
CA ALA A 168 -13.30 -0.11 18.07
C ALA A 168 -14.67 -0.68 17.67
N GLN A 169 -14.87 -1.99 17.82
CA GLN A 169 -16.14 -2.65 17.48
C GLN A 169 -17.25 -2.32 18.50
N PRO A 170 -18.45 -1.87 18.07
CA PRO A 170 -19.57 -1.60 18.97
C PRO A 170 -19.95 -2.81 19.82
N GLY A 171 -20.07 -2.63 21.14
CA GLY A 171 -20.35 -3.73 22.07
C GLY A 171 -19.20 -4.72 22.26
N GLY A 172 -18.02 -4.44 21.70
CA GLY A 172 -16.82 -5.25 21.86
C GLY A 172 -16.23 -5.22 23.27
N ALA A 173 -15.36 -6.18 23.56
CA ALA A 173 -14.60 -6.23 24.81
C ALA A 173 -13.68 -5.00 24.95
N ARG A 174 -13.27 -4.71 26.20
CA ARG A 174 -12.34 -3.61 26.46
C ARG A 174 -11.01 -3.84 25.74
N ALA A 175 -10.55 -2.83 25.00
CA ALA A 175 -9.33 -2.90 24.20
C ALA A 175 -8.25 -1.98 24.77
N GLY A 176 -7.11 -2.54 25.20
CA GLY A 176 -5.92 -1.75 25.50
C GLY A 176 -4.95 -1.80 24.32
N VAL A 177 -4.67 -0.64 23.74
CA VAL A 177 -4.00 -0.52 22.45
C VAL A 177 -2.62 0.12 22.61
N VAL A 178 -1.62 -0.50 22.00
CA VAL A 178 -0.31 0.12 21.77
C VAL A 178 -0.19 0.45 20.29
N ILE A 179 0.28 1.66 19.96
CA ILE A 179 0.55 2.08 18.58
C ILE A 179 2.07 2.08 18.34
N PHE A 180 2.55 1.41 17.30
CA PHE A 180 3.94 1.55 16.82
C PHE A 180 4.02 2.56 15.68
N ASN A 181 4.89 3.55 15.83
CA ASN A 181 5.13 4.64 14.91
C ASN A 181 6.62 4.76 14.55
N ASP A 182 6.92 5.47 13.46
CA ASP A 182 8.26 6.01 13.19
C ASP A 182 8.12 7.51 12.93
N SER A 183 8.52 8.33 13.91
CA SER A 183 8.29 9.78 13.90
C SER A 183 9.08 10.53 12.84
N ARG A 184 10.04 9.86 12.18
CA ARG A 184 10.84 10.43 11.09
C ARG A 184 10.05 10.64 9.81
N PHE A 185 8.88 10.00 9.66
CA PHE A 185 8.05 10.06 8.47
C PHE A 185 6.75 10.83 8.73
N ASP A 186 6.53 11.89 7.97
CA ASP A 186 5.36 12.75 8.14
C ASP A 186 4.04 11.99 7.93
N ILE A 187 3.98 11.09 6.95
CA ILE A 187 2.80 10.25 6.71
C ILE A 187 2.51 9.29 7.87
N ALA A 188 3.54 8.77 8.55
CA ALA A 188 3.38 7.91 9.72
C ALA A 188 2.82 8.70 10.91
N ASN A 189 3.27 9.94 11.07
CA ASN A 189 2.75 10.85 12.09
C ASN A 189 1.27 11.20 11.87
N VAL A 190 0.86 11.42 10.61
CA VAL A 190 -0.56 11.61 10.25
C VAL A 190 -1.39 10.37 10.63
N LYS A 191 -0.95 9.17 10.24
CA LYS A 191 -1.64 7.92 10.59
C LYS A 191 -1.77 7.74 12.09
N THR A 192 -0.68 7.95 12.83
CA THR A 192 -0.64 7.80 14.29
C THR A 192 -1.58 8.79 14.98
N LEU A 193 -1.54 10.07 14.60
CA LEU A 193 -2.45 11.08 15.16
C LEU A 193 -3.91 10.69 14.93
N ARG A 194 -4.24 10.24 13.71
CA ARG A 194 -5.61 9.85 13.36
C ARG A 194 -6.08 8.60 14.10
N MET A 195 -5.23 7.58 14.24
CA MET A 195 -5.53 6.40 15.06
C MET A 195 -5.79 6.77 16.53
N ARG A 196 -4.99 7.67 17.12
CA ARG A 196 -5.21 8.15 18.50
C ARG A 196 -6.56 8.85 18.64
N GLU A 197 -6.89 9.71 17.68
CA GLU A 197 -8.15 10.43 17.66
C GLU A 197 -9.34 9.47 17.56
N ALA A 198 -9.27 8.48 16.66
CA ALA A 198 -10.30 7.45 16.52
C ALA A 198 -10.49 6.62 17.80
N LEU A 199 -9.39 6.20 18.45
CA LEU A 199 -9.45 5.46 19.71
C LEU A 199 -10.05 6.28 20.86
N SER A 200 -9.81 7.59 20.90
CA SER A 200 -10.39 8.48 21.93
C SER A 200 -11.93 8.55 21.90
N ARG A 201 -12.53 8.24 20.75
CA ARG A 201 -14.00 8.16 20.57
C ARG A 201 -14.57 6.79 20.92
N CYS A 202 -13.73 5.79 21.16
CA CYS A 202 -14.14 4.45 21.54
C CYS A 202 -14.19 4.32 23.06
N ALA A 203 -15.39 4.29 23.64
CA ALA A 203 -15.59 4.23 25.10
C ALA A 203 -15.03 2.95 25.75
N SER A 204 -14.90 1.86 24.99
CA SER A 204 -14.29 0.60 25.43
C SER A 204 -12.80 0.49 25.09
N CYS A 205 -12.20 1.50 24.47
CA CYS A 205 -10.79 1.50 24.09
C CYS A 205 -9.98 2.37 25.04
N GLU A 206 -8.74 1.94 25.29
CA GLU A 206 -7.75 2.65 26.07
C GLU A 206 -6.44 2.65 25.28
N LEU A 207 -5.94 3.84 24.91
CA LEU A 207 -4.60 3.96 24.36
C LEU A 207 -3.57 3.85 25.49
N LEU A 208 -2.84 2.73 25.52
CA LEU A 208 -1.85 2.42 26.55
C LEU A 208 -0.51 3.11 26.30
N ALA A 209 -0.05 3.10 25.05
CA ALA A 209 1.22 3.71 24.65
C ALA A 209 1.26 4.02 23.15
N VAL A 210 2.13 4.98 22.79
CA VAL A 210 2.64 5.16 21.43
C VAL A 210 4.15 4.91 21.51
N GLU A 211 4.61 3.88 20.84
CA GLU A 211 6.02 3.46 20.78
C GLU A 211 6.62 3.98 19.48
N ASP A 212 7.64 4.84 19.61
CA ASP A 212 8.37 5.40 18.47
C ASP A 212 9.63 4.55 18.22
N LEU A 213 9.59 3.73 17.17
CA LEU A 213 10.66 2.83 16.79
C LEU A 213 10.97 2.99 15.30
N PRO A 214 12.24 3.17 14.90
CA PRO A 214 12.59 3.22 13.49
C PRO A 214 12.12 1.96 12.75
N ILE A 215 11.28 2.10 11.73
CA ILE A 215 10.75 0.97 10.94
C ILE A 215 11.89 0.14 10.33
N SER A 216 12.98 0.79 9.93
CA SER A 216 14.18 0.15 9.38
C SER A 216 14.99 -0.66 10.40
N ASN A 217 14.65 -0.56 11.69
CA ASN A 217 15.26 -1.29 12.79
C ASN A 217 14.23 -2.17 13.56
N ALA A 218 13.00 -2.31 13.06
CA ALA A 218 11.93 -3.03 13.74
C ALA A 218 12.33 -4.47 14.12
N SER A 219 13.06 -5.20 13.26
CA SER A 219 13.51 -6.57 13.55
C SER A 219 14.47 -6.68 14.73
N LYS A 220 15.19 -5.59 15.04
CA LYS A 220 16.13 -5.53 16.17
C LYS A 220 15.44 -5.04 17.44
N ASP A 221 14.61 -4.00 17.33
CA ASP A 221 14.13 -3.26 18.51
C ASP A 221 12.78 -3.78 19.04
N MET A 222 11.95 -4.37 18.17
CA MET A 222 10.63 -4.87 18.56
C MET A 222 10.68 -5.89 19.70
N PRO A 223 11.58 -6.91 19.71
CA PRO A 223 11.58 -7.91 20.79
C PRO A 223 11.70 -7.29 22.19
N ALA A 224 12.65 -6.37 22.40
CA ALA A 224 12.84 -5.69 23.68
C ALA A 224 11.67 -4.76 24.04
N ALA A 225 11.08 -4.09 23.04
CA ALA A 225 9.90 -3.26 23.24
C ALA A 225 8.69 -4.09 23.70
N LEU A 226 8.41 -5.22 23.03
CA LEU A 226 7.29 -6.11 23.36
C LEU A 226 7.43 -6.71 24.77
N GLU A 227 8.65 -7.08 25.18
CA GLU A 227 8.91 -7.52 26.57
C GLU A 227 8.62 -6.42 27.60
N ARG A 228 9.07 -5.18 27.34
CA ARG A 228 8.80 -4.03 28.21
C ARG A 228 7.30 -3.77 28.33
N LEU A 229 6.60 -3.71 27.20
CA LEU A 229 5.14 -3.49 27.14
C LEU A 229 4.39 -4.60 27.87
N HIS A 230 4.82 -5.86 27.72
CA HIS A 230 4.22 -6.97 28.43
C HIS A 230 4.38 -6.85 29.95
N ARG A 231 5.58 -6.52 30.44
CA ARG A 231 5.83 -6.27 31.87
C ARG A 231 5.01 -5.10 32.41
N GLN A 232 4.86 -4.04 31.61
CA GLN A 232 4.19 -2.82 32.03
C GLN A 232 2.66 -2.93 32.04
N PHE A 233 2.07 -3.55 31.01
CA PHE A 233 0.62 -3.54 30.80
C PHE A 233 -0.04 -4.89 31.03
N GLY A 234 0.71 -6.01 31.00
CA GLY A 234 0.17 -7.34 31.24
C GLY A 234 -1.06 -7.63 30.36
N THR A 235 -2.13 -8.09 31.01
CA THR A 235 -3.42 -8.43 30.37
C THR A 235 -4.22 -7.23 29.90
N ARG A 236 -3.90 -5.99 30.32
CA ARG A 236 -4.56 -4.78 29.80
C ARG A 236 -4.24 -4.58 28.32
N TRP A 237 -3.05 -4.96 27.88
CA TRP A 237 -2.64 -4.83 26.49
C TRP A 237 -3.23 -5.95 25.65
N THR A 238 -4.17 -5.62 24.77
CA THR A 238 -4.88 -6.60 23.94
C THR A 238 -4.66 -6.37 22.44
N HIS A 239 -4.29 -5.16 22.03
CA HIS A 239 -4.13 -4.83 20.62
C HIS A 239 -2.84 -4.09 20.33
N VAL A 240 -2.31 -4.33 19.13
CA VAL A 240 -1.27 -3.54 18.48
C VAL A 240 -1.85 -2.92 17.22
N LEU A 241 -1.77 -1.60 17.14
CA LEU A 241 -1.85 -0.87 15.88
C LEU A 241 -0.44 -0.51 15.43
N ALA A 242 -0.16 -0.57 14.14
CA ALA A 242 1.14 -0.13 13.63
C ALA A 242 0.98 0.61 12.31
N ILE A 243 1.83 1.63 12.07
CA ILE A 243 1.80 2.42 10.83
C ILE A 243 2.22 1.65 9.57
N ASN A 244 2.74 0.42 9.72
CA ASN A 244 3.14 -0.45 8.62
C ASN A 244 3.13 -1.94 9.01
N ASP A 245 3.10 -2.81 8.01
CA ASP A 245 3.20 -4.28 8.16
C ASP A 245 4.54 -4.75 8.75
N VAL A 246 5.63 -4.01 8.54
CA VAL A 246 6.99 -4.43 8.95
C VAL A 246 7.10 -4.69 10.45
N TYR A 247 6.36 -3.95 11.28
CA TYR A 247 6.32 -4.23 12.72
C TYR A 247 5.74 -5.61 13.03
N MET A 248 4.75 -6.05 12.24
CA MET A 248 4.10 -7.35 12.39
C MET A 248 5.03 -8.50 11.98
N ASP A 249 5.97 -8.26 11.06
CA ASP A 249 7.02 -9.24 10.70
C ASP A 249 7.83 -9.67 11.94
N SER A 250 8.01 -8.74 12.88
CA SER A 250 8.89 -8.90 14.06
C SER A 250 8.11 -9.13 15.36
N MET A 251 6.80 -9.28 15.28
CA MET A 251 5.92 -9.32 16.46
C MET A 251 5.57 -10.75 16.91
N HIS A 252 5.36 -11.66 15.95
CA HIS A 252 4.76 -12.97 16.23
C HIS A 252 5.55 -13.83 17.23
N PHE A 253 6.83 -14.09 16.94
CA PHE A 253 7.65 -14.98 17.75
C PHE A 253 7.96 -14.43 19.16
N PRO A 254 8.30 -13.14 19.34
CA PRO A 254 8.47 -12.58 20.67
C PRO A 254 7.20 -12.68 21.53
N LEU A 255 6.03 -12.38 20.96
CA LEU A 255 4.77 -12.52 21.69
C LEU A 255 4.45 -13.99 22.03
N LEU A 256 4.77 -14.94 21.14
CA LEU A 256 4.65 -16.36 21.45
C LEU A 256 5.53 -16.79 22.64
N ALA A 257 6.77 -16.33 22.69
CA ALA A 257 7.69 -16.63 23.79
C ALA A 257 7.20 -16.07 25.14
N LEU A 258 6.47 -14.94 25.10
CA LEU A 258 5.82 -14.34 26.26
C LEU A 258 4.46 -14.98 26.61
N GLY A 259 4.01 -16.01 25.87
CA GLY A 259 2.70 -16.63 26.05
C GLY A 259 1.53 -15.74 25.60
N ARG A 260 1.78 -14.63 24.89
CA ARG A 260 0.81 -13.62 24.47
C ARG A 260 0.23 -13.91 23.09
N ARG A 261 -0.45 -15.04 22.96
CA ARG A 261 -1.22 -15.42 21.75
C ARG A 261 -2.50 -14.60 21.58
N ASP A 262 -2.95 -13.98 22.66
CA ASP A 262 -4.18 -13.20 22.78
C ASP A 262 -4.07 -11.77 22.23
N VAL A 263 -2.85 -11.24 22.06
CA VAL A 263 -2.65 -9.90 21.50
C VAL A 263 -2.96 -9.91 20.00
N VAL A 264 -3.81 -8.99 19.55
CA VAL A 264 -4.22 -8.85 18.15
C VAL A 264 -3.47 -7.72 17.47
N GLY A 265 -2.81 -8.01 16.35
CA GLY A 265 -2.11 -7.04 15.52
C GLY A 265 -2.93 -6.60 14.30
N ILE A 266 -3.05 -5.30 14.10
CA ILE A 266 -3.67 -4.67 12.93
C ILE A 266 -2.69 -3.63 12.39
N ALA A 267 -2.33 -3.73 11.11
CA ALA A 267 -1.46 -2.76 10.46
C ALA A 267 -2.29 -1.74 9.66
N ALA A 268 -2.00 -0.45 9.84
CA ALA A 268 -2.33 0.61 8.89
C ALA A 268 -1.31 0.60 7.72
N GLY A 269 -1.02 -0.59 7.20
CA GLY A 269 0.17 -0.92 6.41
C GLY A 269 -0.11 -1.38 4.99
N ASP A 270 0.95 -1.57 4.22
CA ASP A 270 0.89 -1.55 2.76
C ASP A 270 0.22 -2.78 2.11
N GLY A 271 0.02 -3.88 2.85
CA GLY A 271 -0.45 -5.14 2.27
C GLY A 271 0.67 -5.97 1.67
N SER A 272 1.83 -5.97 2.31
CA SER A 272 3.01 -6.72 1.84
C SER A 272 2.73 -8.22 1.72
N ARG A 273 3.42 -8.91 0.80
CA ARG A 273 3.28 -10.38 0.64
C ARG A 273 3.52 -11.16 1.94
N THR A 274 4.44 -10.70 2.78
CA THR A 274 4.71 -11.30 4.10
C THR A 274 3.52 -11.13 5.05
N ALA A 275 2.90 -9.94 5.09
CA ALA A 275 1.66 -9.71 5.84
C ALA A 275 0.49 -10.53 5.33
N LEU A 276 0.26 -10.56 4.01
CA LEU A 276 -0.81 -11.36 3.40
C LEU A 276 -0.65 -12.84 3.72
N SER A 277 0.58 -13.36 3.68
CA SER A 277 0.88 -14.74 4.06
C SER A 277 0.56 -15.02 5.53
N ARG A 278 0.97 -14.13 6.44
CA ARG A 278 0.66 -14.23 7.87
C ARG A 278 -0.84 -14.21 8.14
N ILE A 279 -1.55 -13.23 7.58
CA ILE A 279 -2.99 -13.05 7.76
C ILE A 279 -3.74 -14.28 7.20
N ARG A 280 -3.35 -14.77 6.01
CA ARG A 280 -3.95 -15.95 5.39
C ARG A 280 -3.74 -17.22 6.21
N SER A 281 -2.57 -17.36 6.82
CA SER A 281 -2.29 -18.52 7.67
C SER A 281 -3.20 -18.58 8.90
N GLY A 282 -3.64 -17.42 9.42
CA GLY A 282 -4.38 -17.31 10.67
C GLY A 282 -3.62 -17.80 11.90
N ARG A 283 -2.31 -18.07 11.79
CA ARG A 283 -1.47 -18.62 12.86
C ARG A 283 -0.67 -17.56 13.63
N SER A 284 -0.59 -16.35 13.08
CA SER A 284 0.08 -15.22 13.72
C SER A 284 -0.92 -14.28 14.40
N GLN A 285 -0.43 -13.42 15.29
CA GLN A 285 -1.22 -12.36 15.91
C GLN A 285 -1.71 -11.30 14.91
N GLN A 286 -1.14 -11.22 13.70
CA GLN A 286 -1.62 -10.26 12.70
C GLN A 286 -2.97 -10.73 12.12
N LEU A 287 -4.04 -10.05 12.51
CA LEU A 287 -5.42 -10.31 12.08
C LEU A 287 -5.75 -9.59 10.76
N ALA A 288 -5.20 -8.39 10.59
CA ALA A 288 -5.53 -7.54 9.46
C ALA A 288 -4.40 -6.60 9.05
N THR A 289 -4.51 -6.10 7.82
CA THR A 289 -3.78 -4.95 7.31
C THR A 289 -4.70 -4.10 6.44
N ILE A 290 -4.58 -2.78 6.51
CA ILE A 290 -5.31 -1.85 5.66
C ILE A 290 -4.45 -1.57 4.42
N ALA A 291 -4.45 -2.54 3.51
CA ALA A 291 -3.55 -2.62 2.38
C ALA A 291 -3.74 -1.48 1.37
N GLU A 292 -2.63 -1.07 0.78
CA GLU A 292 -2.64 -0.22 -0.39
C GLU A 292 -2.65 -1.10 -1.66
N PRO A 293 -3.27 -0.66 -2.76
CA PRO A 293 -3.17 -1.36 -4.03
C PRO A 293 -1.80 -1.06 -4.66
N THR A 294 -0.75 -1.60 -4.05
CA THR A 294 0.65 -1.27 -4.34
C THR A 294 1.05 -1.53 -5.80
N GLY A 295 0.52 -2.58 -6.42
CA GLY A 295 0.73 -2.84 -7.85
C GLY A 295 0.13 -1.74 -8.74
N GLN A 296 -1.10 -1.31 -8.46
CA GLN A 296 -1.75 -0.18 -9.13
C GLN A 296 -0.98 1.12 -8.92
N GLN A 297 -0.51 1.39 -7.71
CA GLN A 297 0.28 2.58 -7.41
C GLN A 297 1.63 2.56 -8.12
N GLY A 298 2.25 1.38 -8.27
CA GLY A 298 3.43 1.20 -9.12
C GLY A 298 3.19 1.66 -10.56
N TRP A 299 2.07 1.26 -11.16
CA TRP A 299 1.67 1.73 -12.48
C TRP A 299 1.33 3.22 -12.51
N GLN A 300 0.69 3.73 -11.46
CA GLN A 300 0.41 5.15 -11.32
C GLN A 300 1.70 5.98 -11.31
N LEU A 301 2.76 5.54 -10.64
CA LEU A 301 4.04 6.26 -10.65
C LEU A 301 4.59 6.44 -12.07
N ALA A 302 4.47 5.42 -12.92
CA ALA A 302 4.87 5.51 -14.32
C ALA A 302 3.95 6.45 -15.12
N ASP A 303 2.65 6.40 -14.85
CA ASP A 303 1.66 7.29 -15.44
C ASP A 303 1.93 8.77 -15.11
N GLU A 304 2.22 9.08 -13.84
CA GLU A 304 2.55 10.44 -13.41
C GLU A 304 3.85 10.94 -14.04
N LEU A 305 4.88 10.09 -14.15
CA LEU A 305 6.10 10.43 -14.89
C LEU A 305 5.81 10.70 -16.37
N LYS A 306 4.99 9.85 -17.01
CA LYS A 306 4.60 9.99 -18.42
C LYS A 306 3.87 11.31 -18.66
N ARG A 307 2.93 11.67 -17.79
CA ARG A 307 2.21 12.95 -17.81
C ARG A 307 3.16 14.13 -17.67
N ALA A 308 4.08 14.08 -16.71
CA ALA A 308 5.07 15.13 -16.51
C ALA A 308 5.98 15.33 -17.74
N PHE A 309 6.47 14.24 -18.35
CA PHE A 309 7.28 14.30 -19.58
C PHE A 309 6.51 14.91 -20.75
N ALA A 310 5.20 14.71 -20.80
CA ALA A 310 4.30 15.30 -21.78
C ALA A 310 3.76 16.69 -21.40
N ARG A 311 4.21 17.26 -20.27
CA ARG A 311 3.75 18.56 -19.72
C ARG A 311 2.24 18.60 -19.46
N GLN A 312 1.66 17.46 -19.10
CA GLN A 312 0.28 17.37 -18.63
C GLN A 312 0.21 17.55 -17.11
N PRO A 313 -0.96 17.96 -16.58
CA PRO A 313 -1.16 17.96 -15.14
C PRO A 313 -1.12 16.53 -14.57
N PRO A 314 -0.78 16.38 -13.28
CA PRO A 314 -0.90 15.12 -12.55
C PRO A 314 -2.31 14.54 -12.67
N SER A 315 -2.43 13.22 -12.64
CA SER A 315 -3.73 12.55 -12.86
C SER A 315 -4.78 12.91 -11.80
N GLY A 316 -4.33 13.28 -10.60
CA GLY A 316 -5.18 13.47 -9.43
C GLY A 316 -5.81 12.18 -8.89
N ARG A 317 -5.41 11.01 -9.42
CA ARG A 317 -5.94 9.71 -8.98
C ARG A 317 -5.48 9.43 -7.55
N VAL A 318 -6.43 9.10 -6.68
CA VAL A 318 -6.18 8.65 -5.31
C VAL A 318 -6.78 7.26 -5.18
N ALA A 319 -5.93 6.28 -4.87
CA ALA A 319 -6.38 4.91 -4.69
C ALA A 319 -7.14 4.76 -3.36
N ARG A 320 -8.06 3.79 -3.30
CA ARG A 320 -8.73 3.43 -2.06
C ARG A 320 -8.00 2.28 -1.38
N PRO A 321 -7.76 2.33 -0.06
CA PRO A 321 -7.18 1.21 0.65
C PRO A 321 -8.20 0.08 0.83
N ILE A 322 -7.70 -1.12 1.09
CA ILE A 322 -8.50 -2.34 1.23
C ILE A 322 -8.24 -2.93 2.61
N ALA A 323 -9.29 -3.09 3.43
CA ALA A 323 -9.17 -3.84 4.68
C ALA A 323 -9.02 -5.34 4.37
N ILE A 324 -7.80 -5.85 4.49
CA ILE A 324 -7.51 -7.27 4.30
C ILE A 324 -7.49 -7.95 5.67
N THR A 325 -8.43 -8.86 5.87
CA THR A 325 -8.57 -9.66 7.10
C THR A 325 -8.37 -11.14 6.79
N THR A 326 -8.14 -11.95 7.84
CA THR A 326 -8.12 -13.41 7.71
C THR A 326 -9.39 -13.95 7.04
N GLU A 327 -10.55 -13.40 7.39
CA GLU A 327 -11.82 -13.81 6.83
C GLU A 327 -11.93 -13.49 5.33
N LEU A 328 -11.51 -12.29 4.91
CA LEU A 328 -11.47 -11.93 3.49
C LEU A 328 -10.56 -12.90 2.71
N LEU A 329 -9.33 -13.13 3.18
CA LEU A 329 -8.40 -14.02 2.48
C LEU A 329 -8.90 -15.47 2.42
N ARG A 330 -9.61 -15.94 3.45
CA ARG A 330 -10.27 -17.26 3.44
C ARG A 330 -11.33 -17.35 2.35
N GLN A 331 -12.11 -16.28 2.14
CA GLN A 331 -13.13 -16.21 1.08
C GLN A 331 -12.49 -16.19 -0.32
N LEU A 332 -11.37 -15.48 -0.48
CA LEU A 332 -10.61 -15.42 -1.74
C LEU A 332 -9.90 -16.74 -2.09
N GLY A 333 -9.56 -17.56 -1.09
CA GLY A 333 -8.92 -18.86 -1.29
C GLY A 333 -7.49 -18.72 -1.79
N GLN A 334 -7.25 -19.00 -3.07
CA GLN A 334 -5.92 -18.89 -3.71
C GLN A 334 -5.80 -17.64 -4.59
N LEU A 335 -6.88 -16.86 -4.72
CA LEU A 335 -6.84 -15.61 -5.50
C LEU A 335 -6.02 -14.56 -4.74
N GLU A 336 -5.12 -13.88 -5.47
CA GLU A 336 -4.35 -12.77 -4.94
C GLU A 336 -5.12 -11.46 -5.11
N VAL A 337 -5.06 -10.59 -4.11
CA VAL A 337 -5.83 -9.33 -4.10
C VAL A 337 -5.46 -8.43 -5.28
N ASP A 338 -4.18 -8.35 -5.64
CA ASP A 338 -3.69 -7.53 -6.76
C ASP A 338 -4.23 -8.01 -8.12
N ASP A 339 -4.41 -9.33 -8.30
CA ASP A 339 -4.89 -9.91 -9.56
C ASP A 339 -6.38 -9.63 -9.80
N LEU A 340 -7.11 -9.27 -8.75
CA LEU A 340 -8.53 -8.90 -8.82
C LEU A 340 -8.74 -7.44 -9.22
N LEU A 341 -7.68 -6.63 -9.24
CA LEU A 341 -7.75 -5.22 -9.58
C LEU A 341 -7.52 -5.02 -11.10
N PRO A 342 -8.42 -4.34 -11.83
CA PRO A 342 -8.35 -4.23 -13.30
C PRO A 342 -7.30 -3.24 -13.82
N TYR A 343 -6.50 -2.62 -12.93
CA TYR A 343 -5.69 -1.44 -13.24
C TYR A 343 -4.73 -1.63 -14.43
N ARG A 344 -4.15 -2.83 -14.63
CA ARG A 344 -3.25 -3.08 -15.76
C ARG A 344 -3.97 -2.91 -17.10
N ALA A 345 -5.19 -3.42 -17.20
CA ALA A 345 -6.00 -3.26 -18.40
C ALA A 345 -6.44 -1.80 -18.59
N GLU A 346 -6.82 -1.13 -17.49
CA GLU A 346 -7.19 0.29 -17.51
C GLU A 346 -6.04 1.18 -18.00
N TYR A 347 -4.82 1.03 -17.44
CA TYR A 347 -3.68 1.81 -17.86
C TYR A 347 -3.25 1.51 -19.30
N ARG A 348 -3.27 0.25 -19.74
CA ARG A 348 -2.98 -0.09 -21.15
C ARG A 348 -3.98 0.58 -22.10
N GLN A 349 -5.26 0.55 -21.75
CA GLN A 349 -6.29 1.25 -22.52
C GLN A 349 -6.04 2.76 -22.53
N GLN A 350 -5.79 3.34 -21.36
CA GLN A 350 -5.49 4.76 -21.16
C GLN A 350 -4.27 5.20 -21.98
N TRP A 351 -3.20 4.41 -22.01
CA TRP A 351 -1.99 4.70 -22.78
C TRP A 351 -2.14 4.50 -24.29
N SER A 352 -3.13 3.71 -24.72
CA SER A 352 -3.43 3.44 -26.13
C SER A 352 -4.36 4.49 -26.76
N ILE A 353 -5.18 5.18 -25.97
CA ILE A 353 -6.11 6.20 -26.46
C ILE A 353 -5.36 7.53 -26.65
N SER A 354 -5.21 7.97 -27.91
CA SER A 354 -4.68 9.30 -28.25
C SER A 354 -5.72 10.38 -27.99
N PRO A 355 -5.33 11.62 -27.62
CA PRO A 355 -6.24 12.76 -27.73
C PRO A 355 -6.57 12.98 -29.21
N PRO A 356 -7.81 13.37 -29.58
CA PRO A 356 -8.07 13.83 -30.92
C PRO A 356 -7.12 15.00 -31.21
N SER A 357 -6.39 14.89 -32.31
CA SER A 357 -5.61 15.99 -32.90
C SER A 357 -6.45 17.26 -32.83
N ALA A 358 -5.95 18.29 -32.14
CA ALA A 358 -6.51 19.62 -32.24
C ALA A 358 -6.37 20.01 -33.72
N ALA A 359 -7.43 19.77 -34.49
CA ALA A 359 -7.55 20.25 -35.84
C ALA A 359 -7.26 21.74 -35.80
N LYS A 360 -6.15 22.14 -36.43
CA LYS A 360 -5.90 23.55 -36.76
C LYS A 360 -7.13 24.00 -37.54
N ALA A 361 -7.96 24.84 -36.93
CA ALA A 361 -8.99 25.55 -37.65
C ALA A 361 -8.31 26.49 -38.67
N PRO A 362 -8.80 26.55 -39.91
CA PRO A 362 -8.24 27.39 -40.96
C PRO A 362 -8.33 28.89 -40.64
#